data_AF-A0A9X3IM86-F1
#
_entry.id   AF-A0A9X3IM86-F1
#
_cell.length_a   1.000
_cell.length_b   1.000
_cell.length_c   1.000
_cell.angle_alpha   90.00
_cell.angle_beta   90.00
_cell.angle_gamma   90.00
#
_symmetry.space_group_name_H-M   'P 1'
#
loop_
_entity.id
_entity.type
_entity.pdbx_description
1 polymer ?
#
loop_
_entity_poly.entity_id
_entity_poly.type
_entity_poly.pdbx_seq_one_letter_code
_entity_poly.pdbx_strand_id
1 'polypeptide(L)'
;MLFHDDHICDNRNLSSRQICDLRDGKNCAIRNNPGMTSEHDRIREWLRRKLEERGHGAKGKLASHLKIQASAVSRMLAKPGKQDRGIEATTLREMERYFGERIPLNGSDDGGDESASDGLLPIVRFAAVAGEVAAGVWQEEEIWDVEKYDPIPVVPGRYANLEQRAYLVRGPSVDQMRIFDGDFAIAVKYWMVREAPVDGDLVIVTRRKGDLAERTIKEIQVFPDRVELWPRSSDPRFQAPIVILKDSDAPDDVSVEITDLVIGSFRRF
;
A
#
# COMPACT_ATOMS: atom_id res chain seq x y z
N MET A 1 -27.82 54.83 1.62
CA MET A 1 -27.02 53.97 0.73
C MET A 1 -26.92 52.62 1.39
N LEU A 2 -27.40 51.57 0.72
CA LEU A 2 -27.50 50.20 1.22
C LEU A 2 -27.05 49.24 0.11
N PHE A 3 -26.05 48.41 0.41
CA PHE A 3 -25.69 47.09 -0.15
C PHE A 3 -24.71 46.47 0.88
N HIS A 4 -24.73 45.19 1.29
CA HIS A 4 -25.67 44.09 1.04
C HIS A 4 -25.89 43.70 -0.43
N ASP A 5 -24.97 42.86 -0.92
CA ASP A 5 -25.22 41.64 -1.71
C ASP A 5 -23.90 40.83 -1.60
N ASP A 6 -23.87 39.72 -0.88
CA ASP A 6 -24.20 38.38 -1.39
C ASP A 6 -23.43 38.01 -2.67
N HIS A 7 -22.43 37.13 -2.52
CA HIS A 7 -21.86 36.37 -3.64
C HIS A 7 -22.88 35.32 -4.14
N ILE A 8 -23.95 35.81 -4.76
CA ILE A 8 -24.77 35.02 -5.66
C ILE A 8 -23.88 34.61 -6.83
N CYS A 9 -23.64 33.30 -6.96
CA CYS A 9 -22.95 32.72 -8.10
C CYS A 9 -23.79 32.96 -9.36
N ASP A 10 -23.51 34.04 -10.11
CA ASP A 10 -24.25 34.37 -11.33
C ASP A 10 -23.87 33.41 -12.47
N ASN A 11 -24.54 32.26 -12.48
CA ASN A 11 -24.22 31.11 -13.32
C ASN A 11 -24.73 31.25 -14.77
N ARG A 12 -24.90 32.48 -15.26
CA ARG A 12 -25.59 32.80 -16.53
C ARG A 12 -24.72 32.72 -17.79
N ASN A 13 -23.58 32.04 -17.75
CA ASN A 13 -22.79 31.75 -18.96
C ASN A 13 -22.31 30.29 -19.08
N LEU A 14 -22.97 29.35 -18.39
CA LEU A 14 -22.84 27.92 -18.68
C LEU A 14 -23.89 27.49 -19.70
N SER A 15 -23.43 26.81 -20.76
CA SER A 15 -24.34 26.23 -21.77
C SER A 15 -25.30 25.21 -21.13
N SER A 16 -26.49 25.05 -21.71
CA SER A 16 -27.64 24.30 -21.16
C SER A 16 -27.45 22.77 -21.01
N ARG A 17 -26.20 22.28 -20.98
CA ARG A 17 -25.83 20.88 -20.69
C ARG A 17 -25.19 20.67 -19.31
N GLN A 18 -25.01 21.70 -18.48
CA GLN A 18 -24.30 21.59 -17.19
C GLN A 18 -25.17 21.82 -15.94
N ILE A 19 -26.51 21.84 -16.06
CA ILE A 19 -27.43 22.15 -14.95
C ILE A 19 -28.18 20.90 -14.41
N CYS A 20 -27.94 19.70 -14.95
CA CYS A 20 -28.68 18.48 -14.57
C CYS A 20 -28.05 17.61 -13.46
N ASP A 21 -26.77 17.78 -13.11
CA ASP A 21 -26.05 16.80 -12.26
C ASP A 21 -25.90 17.20 -10.77
N LEU A 22 -26.79 18.06 -10.23
CA LEU A 22 -26.80 18.45 -8.81
C LEU A 22 -28.06 18.02 -8.03
N ARG A 23 -28.96 17.25 -8.67
CA ARG A 23 -30.08 16.57 -8.01
C ARG A 23 -30.30 15.19 -8.61
N ASP A 24 -29.46 14.24 -8.22
CA ASP A 24 -29.91 12.92 -7.74
C ASP A 24 -28.72 12.06 -7.30
N GLY A 25 -28.54 11.96 -5.98
CA GLY A 25 -27.53 11.09 -5.37
C GLY A 25 -27.94 9.62 -5.43
N LYS A 26 -27.74 8.96 -6.58
CA LYS A 26 -27.57 7.50 -6.78
C LYS A 26 -27.15 7.23 -8.23
N ASN A 27 -26.20 6.32 -8.44
CA ASN A 27 -25.59 5.98 -9.74
C ASN A 27 -24.74 7.09 -10.39
N CYS A 28 -23.63 7.46 -9.76
CA CYS A 28 -22.50 7.98 -10.55
C CYS A 28 -21.91 6.81 -11.35
N ALA A 29 -22.38 6.65 -12.59
CA ALA A 29 -21.88 5.65 -13.50
C ALA A 29 -20.40 5.94 -13.83
N ILE A 30 -19.56 4.90 -13.76
CA ILE A 30 -18.15 4.99 -14.14
C ILE A 30 -18.06 5.55 -15.56
N ARG A 31 -17.27 6.63 -15.72
CA ARG A 31 -17.00 7.25 -17.02
C ARG A 31 -16.34 6.21 -17.95
N ASN A 32 -17.10 5.71 -18.92
CA ASN A 32 -16.57 4.83 -19.97
C ASN A 32 -15.55 5.61 -20.81
N ASN A 33 -14.27 5.30 -20.64
CA ASN A 33 -13.19 5.80 -21.49
C ASN A 33 -12.93 4.75 -22.60
N PRO A 34 -13.29 4.99 -23.87
CA PRO A 34 -13.38 3.95 -24.91
C PRO A 34 -12.03 3.50 -25.50
N GLY A 35 -10.90 3.82 -24.85
CA GLY A 35 -9.53 3.57 -25.34
C GLY A 35 -8.66 2.65 -24.49
N MET A 36 -9.11 2.20 -23.31
CA MET A 36 -8.41 1.20 -22.51
C MET A 36 -9.23 -0.08 -22.42
N THR A 37 -8.67 -1.21 -22.88
CA THR A 37 -9.19 -2.53 -22.50
C THR A 37 -9.11 -2.65 -20.98
N SER A 38 -10.26 -2.73 -20.30
CA SER A 38 -10.25 -2.93 -18.85
C SER A 38 -9.54 -4.24 -18.51
N GLU A 39 -8.89 -4.31 -17.35
CA GLU A 39 -8.32 -5.56 -16.82
C GLU A 39 -9.37 -6.69 -16.84
N HIS A 40 -10.62 -6.36 -16.47
CA HIS A 40 -11.75 -7.26 -16.56
C HIS A 40 -12.06 -7.76 -17.98
N ASP A 41 -11.84 -6.96 -19.02
CA ASP A 41 -12.08 -7.38 -20.40
C ASP A 41 -11.00 -8.35 -20.90
N ARG A 42 -9.74 -8.16 -20.46
CA ARG A 42 -8.65 -9.12 -20.73
C ARG A 42 -8.90 -10.47 -20.06
N ILE A 43 -9.34 -10.45 -18.80
CA ILE A 43 -9.72 -11.66 -18.06
C ILE A 43 -10.89 -12.38 -18.76
N ARG A 44 -11.91 -11.63 -19.23
CA ARG A 44 -13.05 -12.18 -19.99
C ARG A 44 -12.62 -12.83 -21.30
N GLU A 45 -11.68 -12.21 -22.03
CA GLU A 45 -11.19 -12.73 -23.31
C GLU A 45 -10.33 -13.98 -23.12
N TRP A 46 -9.42 -13.97 -22.15
CA TRP A 46 -8.67 -15.16 -21.75
C TRP A 46 -9.60 -16.33 -21.35
N LEU A 47 -10.60 -16.05 -20.52
CA LEU A 47 -11.57 -17.07 -20.08
C LEU A 47 -12.43 -17.60 -21.24
N ARG A 48 -12.77 -16.74 -22.21
CA ARG A 48 -13.46 -17.13 -23.45
C ARG A 48 -12.60 -18.10 -24.26
N ARG A 49 -11.36 -17.73 -24.59
CA ARG A 49 -10.39 -18.58 -25.29
C ARG A 49 -10.24 -19.94 -24.60
N LYS A 50 -10.03 -19.96 -23.28
CA LYS A 50 -9.83 -21.21 -22.51
C LYS A 50 -11.05 -22.12 -22.43
N LEU A 51 -12.25 -21.56 -22.53
CA LEU A 51 -13.49 -22.34 -22.61
C LEU A 51 -13.74 -22.87 -24.03
N GLU A 52 -13.26 -22.18 -25.06
CA GLU A 52 -13.35 -22.61 -26.46
C GLU A 52 -12.33 -23.71 -26.78
N GLU A 53 -11.07 -23.57 -26.31
CA GLU A 53 -10.02 -24.62 -26.39
C GLU A 53 -10.46 -25.98 -25.81
N ARG A 54 -11.29 -25.97 -24.76
CA ARG A 54 -11.81 -27.19 -24.10
C ARG A 54 -13.16 -27.68 -24.64
N GLY A 55 -13.73 -27.02 -25.64
CA GLY A 55 -14.92 -27.47 -26.39
C GLY A 55 -16.24 -27.52 -25.60
N HIS A 56 -17.22 -28.22 -26.18
CA HIS A 56 -18.58 -28.27 -25.64
C HIS A 56 -18.63 -28.86 -24.21
N GLY A 57 -19.38 -28.19 -23.34
CA GLY A 57 -19.53 -28.57 -21.92
C GLY A 57 -18.48 -27.98 -20.97
N ALA A 58 -17.42 -27.34 -21.47
CA ALA A 58 -16.37 -26.73 -20.62
C ALA A 58 -16.93 -25.75 -19.57
N LYS A 59 -17.94 -24.95 -19.92
CA LYS A 59 -18.64 -24.02 -19.00
C LYS A 59 -19.28 -24.73 -17.81
N GLY A 60 -19.88 -25.91 -18.04
CA GLY A 60 -20.49 -26.71 -16.98
C GLY A 60 -19.44 -27.34 -16.07
N LYS A 61 -18.36 -27.89 -16.65
CA LYS A 61 -17.24 -28.48 -15.89
C LYS A 61 -16.53 -27.44 -15.02
N LEU A 62 -16.30 -26.23 -15.54
CA LEU A 62 -15.76 -25.09 -14.77
C LEU A 62 -16.70 -24.68 -13.63
N ALA A 63 -18.01 -24.56 -13.90
CA ALA A 63 -19.00 -24.20 -12.89
C ALA A 63 -19.03 -25.21 -11.72
N SER A 64 -19.00 -26.51 -12.03
CA SER A 64 -18.92 -27.58 -11.02
C SER A 64 -17.62 -27.52 -10.21
N HIS A 65 -16.48 -27.25 -10.85
CA HIS A 65 -15.18 -27.14 -10.16
C HIS A 65 -15.14 -25.94 -9.21
N LEU A 66 -15.59 -24.77 -9.68
CA LEU A 66 -15.72 -23.55 -8.88
C LEU A 66 -16.86 -23.59 -7.85
N LYS A 67 -17.66 -24.66 -7.81
CA LYS A 67 -18.87 -24.82 -6.96
C LYS A 67 -19.90 -23.70 -7.13
N ILE A 68 -19.99 -23.12 -8.33
CA ILE A 68 -20.94 -22.06 -8.68
C ILE A 68 -21.96 -22.52 -9.71
N GLN A 69 -23.11 -21.84 -9.77
CA GLN A 69 -24.11 -22.08 -10.80
C GLN A 69 -23.55 -21.75 -12.20
N ALA A 70 -23.88 -22.53 -13.23
CA ALA A 70 -23.43 -22.28 -14.62
C ALA A 70 -23.90 -20.92 -15.18
N SER A 71 -25.00 -20.38 -14.65
CA SER A 71 -25.46 -19.02 -14.94
C SER A 71 -24.56 -17.92 -14.35
N ALA A 72 -23.71 -18.21 -13.36
CA ALA A 72 -22.71 -17.29 -12.83
C ALA A 72 -21.51 -17.17 -13.78
N VAL A 73 -20.96 -18.29 -14.27
CA VAL A 73 -19.91 -18.31 -15.31
C VAL A 73 -20.37 -17.56 -16.57
N SER A 74 -21.63 -17.76 -16.96
CA SER A 74 -22.21 -17.05 -18.11
C SER A 74 -22.33 -15.53 -17.91
N ARG A 75 -22.49 -15.07 -16.66
CA ARG A 75 -22.49 -13.63 -16.31
C ARG A 75 -21.08 -13.05 -16.21
N MET A 76 -20.10 -13.82 -15.74
CA MET A 76 -18.67 -13.41 -15.76
C MET A 76 -18.18 -13.13 -17.19
N LEU A 77 -18.67 -13.88 -18.18
CA LEU A 77 -18.36 -13.72 -19.60
C LEU A 77 -19.19 -12.62 -20.33
N ALA A 78 -20.15 -12.00 -19.67
CA ALA A 78 -21.02 -11.00 -20.29
C ALA A 78 -20.29 -9.67 -20.51
N LYS A 79 -20.69 -8.90 -21.52
CA LYS A 79 -20.18 -7.55 -21.75
C LYS A 79 -20.56 -6.63 -20.57
N PRO A 80 -19.71 -5.66 -20.19
CA PRO A 80 -20.01 -4.73 -19.10
C PRO A 80 -21.32 -3.96 -19.37
N GLY A 81 -22.06 -3.67 -18.30
CA GLY A 81 -23.24 -2.79 -18.33
C GLY A 81 -24.62 -3.45 -18.39
N LYS A 82 -24.76 -4.78 -18.47
CA LYS A 82 -26.10 -5.43 -18.43
C LYS A 82 -26.34 -6.48 -17.32
N GLN A 83 -25.28 -7.08 -16.78
CA GLN A 83 -25.35 -7.99 -15.62
C GLN A 83 -23.93 -8.34 -15.10
N ASP A 84 -23.10 -7.33 -14.90
CA ASP A 84 -21.70 -7.56 -14.53
C ASP A 84 -21.59 -8.18 -13.12
N ARG A 85 -20.78 -9.22 -13.02
CA ARG A 85 -20.25 -9.72 -11.74
C ARG A 85 -18.74 -9.60 -11.83
N GLY A 86 -18.19 -8.63 -11.11
CA GLY A 86 -16.75 -8.55 -10.87
C GLY A 86 -16.26 -9.91 -10.38
N ILE A 87 -15.22 -10.44 -11.02
CA ILE A 87 -14.69 -11.77 -10.70
C ILE A 87 -13.82 -11.60 -9.46
N GLU A 88 -14.22 -12.25 -8.36
CA GLU A 88 -13.50 -12.16 -7.10
C GLU A 88 -12.10 -12.77 -7.22
N ALA A 89 -11.10 -12.18 -6.54
CA ALA A 89 -9.70 -12.62 -6.62
C ALA A 89 -9.49 -14.08 -6.18
N THR A 90 -10.36 -14.61 -5.31
CA THR A 90 -10.42 -16.03 -4.94
C THR A 90 -10.86 -16.91 -6.11
N THR A 91 -11.89 -16.48 -6.86
CA THR A 91 -12.41 -17.17 -8.04
C THR A 91 -11.39 -17.16 -9.19
N LEU A 92 -10.64 -16.08 -9.37
CA LEU A 92 -9.55 -15.99 -10.36
C LEU A 92 -8.49 -17.07 -10.12
N ARG A 93 -8.03 -17.24 -8.88
CA ARG A 93 -7.01 -18.26 -8.53
C ARG A 93 -7.50 -19.70 -8.75
N GLU A 94 -8.78 -19.97 -8.49
CA GLU A 94 -9.35 -21.29 -8.78
C GLU A 94 -9.55 -21.52 -10.29
N MET A 95 -9.76 -20.46 -11.08
CA MET A 95 -9.71 -20.56 -12.55
C MET A 95 -8.29 -20.88 -13.04
N GLU A 96 -7.26 -20.20 -12.54
CA GLU A 96 -5.85 -20.51 -12.87
C GLU A 96 -5.51 -21.97 -12.58
N ARG A 97 -5.90 -22.48 -11.39
CA ARG A 97 -5.74 -23.89 -10.99
C ARG A 97 -6.48 -24.85 -11.93
N TYR A 98 -7.71 -24.51 -12.34
CA TYR A 98 -8.50 -25.35 -13.24
C TYR A 98 -7.96 -25.39 -14.67
N PHE A 99 -7.42 -24.27 -15.16
CA PHE A 99 -6.92 -24.15 -16.53
C PHE A 99 -5.45 -24.56 -16.67
N GLY A 100 -4.66 -24.50 -15.59
CA GLY A 100 -3.23 -24.81 -15.62
C GLY A 100 -2.37 -23.69 -16.23
N GLU A 101 -2.96 -22.52 -16.46
CA GLU A 101 -2.33 -21.36 -17.09
C GLU A 101 -2.66 -20.13 -16.22
N ARG A 102 -1.69 -19.22 -16.06
CA ARG A 102 -1.92 -17.96 -15.34
C ARG A 102 -2.81 -17.03 -16.15
N ILE A 103 -3.61 -16.24 -15.46
CA ILE A 103 -4.37 -15.17 -16.11
C ILE A 103 -3.38 -14.05 -16.48
N PRO A 104 -3.46 -13.47 -17.69
CA PRO A 104 -2.58 -12.38 -18.13
C PRO A 104 -2.97 -11.07 -17.41
N LEU A 105 -2.53 -10.96 -16.16
CA LEU A 105 -2.64 -9.77 -15.31
C LEU A 105 -1.39 -8.92 -15.53
N ASN A 106 -1.59 -7.75 -16.15
CA ASN A 106 -0.58 -6.84 -16.69
C ASN A 106 0.20 -7.38 -17.90
N GLY A 107 0.62 -6.46 -18.77
CA GLY A 107 1.05 -6.74 -20.15
C GLY A 107 2.50 -7.19 -20.32
N SER A 108 3.01 -8.06 -19.44
CA SER A 108 4.24 -8.80 -19.71
C SER A 108 3.90 -10.04 -20.54
N ASP A 109 3.84 -9.83 -21.85
CA ASP A 109 3.85 -10.89 -22.85
C ASP A 109 5.29 -11.42 -22.91
N ASP A 110 5.56 -12.56 -22.25
CA ASP A 110 6.80 -13.29 -22.46
C ASP A 110 6.55 -14.81 -22.39
N GLY A 111 6.78 -15.47 -23.52
CA GLY A 111 6.54 -16.89 -23.71
C GLY A 111 7.72 -17.72 -23.20
N GLY A 112 7.80 -17.90 -21.88
CA GLY A 112 8.77 -18.78 -21.23
C GLY A 112 8.19 -20.18 -20.96
N ASP A 113 8.61 -21.16 -21.76
CA ASP A 113 8.29 -22.59 -21.60
C ASP A 113 9.12 -23.21 -20.47
N GLU A 114 8.55 -23.43 -19.28
CA GLU A 114 9.14 -24.31 -18.27
C GLU A 114 8.09 -25.20 -17.57
N SER A 115 8.08 -26.48 -17.97
CA SER A 115 7.37 -27.55 -17.30
C SER A 115 8.06 -27.95 -15.99
N ALA A 116 7.70 -27.29 -14.89
CA ALA A 116 8.07 -27.71 -13.53
C ALA A 116 6.83 -27.80 -12.63
N SER A 117 6.27 -29.00 -12.50
CA SER A 117 5.35 -29.34 -11.42
C SER A 117 6.14 -29.57 -10.14
N ASP A 118 6.59 -28.49 -9.50
CA ASP A 118 7.10 -28.54 -8.13
C ASP A 118 6.25 -27.63 -7.22
N GLY A 119 6.20 -27.98 -5.94
CA GLY A 119 5.23 -27.42 -5.01
C GLY A 119 5.40 -25.92 -4.85
N LEU A 120 4.35 -25.13 -5.18
CA LEU A 120 4.29 -23.72 -4.79
C LEU A 120 4.18 -23.59 -3.27
N LEU A 121 5.33 -23.67 -2.60
CA LEU A 121 5.58 -22.96 -1.37
C LEU A 121 5.19 -21.49 -1.61
N PRO A 122 4.53 -20.81 -0.65
CA PRO A 122 4.30 -19.38 -0.77
C PRO A 122 5.66 -18.70 -0.96
N ILE A 123 5.78 -17.83 -1.96
CA ILE A 123 7.00 -17.02 -2.16
C ILE A 123 7.12 -16.10 -0.95
N VAL A 124 7.86 -16.55 0.06
CA VAL A 124 8.22 -15.73 1.22
C VAL A 124 9.19 -14.67 0.70
N ARG A 125 8.69 -13.44 0.61
CA ARG A 125 9.54 -12.27 0.40
C ARG A 125 10.21 -11.92 1.72
N PHE A 126 11.45 -11.44 1.64
CA PHE A 126 12.19 -10.94 2.78
C PHE A 126 12.61 -9.48 2.54
N ALA A 127 12.61 -8.71 3.61
CA ALA A 127 13.14 -7.36 3.70
C ALA A 127 14.61 -7.43 4.14
N ALA A 128 15.50 -6.74 3.42
CA ALA A 128 16.87 -6.55 3.88
C ALA A 128 16.89 -5.72 5.17
N VAL A 129 17.84 -6.01 6.07
CA VAL A 129 18.11 -5.15 7.21
C VAL A 129 18.89 -3.93 6.70
N ALA A 130 18.33 -2.74 6.84
CA ALA A 130 18.83 -1.50 6.24
C ALA A 130 19.44 -0.51 7.26
N GLY A 131 19.51 -0.91 8.54
CA GLY A 131 20.06 -0.07 9.60
C GLY A 131 19.69 -0.53 11.00
N GLU A 132 20.28 0.14 11.99
CA GLU A 132 19.80 0.17 13.37
C GLU A 132 19.00 1.45 13.65
N VAL A 133 18.05 1.37 14.58
CA VAL A 133 17.30 2.52 15.12
C VAL A 133 17.50 2.58 16.63
N ALA A 134 18.13 3.65 17.10
CA ALA A 134 18.64 3.81 18.45
C ALA A 134 18.36 5.23 18.96
N ALA A 135 17.37 5.39 19.86
CA ALA A 135 17.02 6.70 20.39
C ALA A 135 18.14 7.32 21.24
N GLY A 136 18.50 8.57 20.94
CA GLY A 136 19.56 9.32 21.62
C GLY A 136 20.98 8.95 21.20
N VAL A 137 21.16 8.04 20.23
CA VAL A 137 22.49 7.61 19.76
C VAL A 137 22.79 8.22 18.40
N TRP A 138 23.76 9.12 18.36
CA TRP A 138 24.30 9.72 17.14
C TRP A 138 25.48 8.89 16.65
N GLN A 139 25.48 8.57 15.35
CA GLN A 139 26.50 7.75 14.69
C GLN A 139 26.84 8.39 13.35
N GLU A 140 28.02 8.12 12.79
CA GLU A 140 28.32 8.50 11.41
C GLU A 140 27.37 7.77 10.45
N GLU A 141 27.02 8.37 9.30
CA GLU A 141 26.13 7.74 8.32
C GLU A 141 26.86 6.64 7.52
N GLU A 142 27.19 5.54 8.22
CA GLU A 142 27.92 4.38 7.69
C GLU A 142 27.13 3.67 6.58
N ILE A 143 27.84 3.16 5.57
CA ILE A 143 27.27 2.30 4.53
C ILE A 143 26.89 0.97 5.19
N TRP A 144 25.59 0.75 5.35
CA TRP A 144 25.09 -0.42 6.06
C TRP A 144 25.38 -1.71 5.29
N ASP A 145 26.16 -2.60 5.91
CA ASP A 145 26.39 -3.95 5.41
C ASP A 145 25.11 -4.79 5.54
N VAL A 146 24.43 -4.96 4.41
CA VAL A 146 23.19 -5.76 4.30
C VAL A 146 23.43 -7.26 4.41
N GLU A 147 24.65 -7.76 4.23
CA GLU A 147 24.98 -9.19 4.33
C GLU A 147 25.22 -9.64 5.79
N LYS A 148 25.47 -8.68 6.69
CA LYS A 148 25.72 -8.90 8.13
C LYS A 148 24.53 -9.51 8.91
N TYR A 149 23.30 -9.43 8.40
CA TYR A 149 22.09 -9.92 9.09
C TYR A 149 21.19 -10.72 8.14
N ASP A 150 20.65 -11.86 8.60
CA ASP A 150 19.68 -12.60 7.79
C ASP A 150 18.43 -11.76 7.52
N PRO A 151 17.89 -11.78 6.29
CA PRO A 151 16.79 -10.91 5.90
C PRO A 151 15.48 -11.33 6.59
N ILE A 152 14.65 -10.35 6.89
CA ILE A 152 13.47 -10.50 7.76
C ILE A 152 12.22 -10.77 6.91
N PRO A 153 11.32 -11.71 7.26
CA PRO A 153 10.09 -11.93 6.49
C PRO A 153 9.26 -10.65 6.36
N VAL A 154 8.79 -10.33 5.14
CA VAL A 154 7.97 -9.12 4.91
C VAL A 154 6.63 -9.19 5.64
N VAL A 155 6.09 -8.03 6.01
CA VAL A 155 4.73 -7.91 6.55
C VAL A 155 3.72 -8.06 5.40
N PRO A 156 2.81 -9.05 5.45
CA PRO A 156 1.72 -9.17 4.48
C PRO A 156 0.65 -8.11 4.72
N GLY A 157 -0.10 -7.74 3.68
CA GLY A 157 -1.22 -6.79 3.78
C GLY A 157 -1.12 -5.66 2.76
N ARG A 158 -1.59 -4.46 3.14
CA ARG A 158 -1.75 -3.30 2.24
C ARG A 158 -0.47 -2.90 1.49
N TYR A 159 0.70 -3.11 2.11
CA TYR A 159 2.00 -2.67 1.59
C TYR A 159 2.89 -3.84 1.12
N ALA A 160 2.34 -5.03 0.89
CA ALA A 160 3.10 -6.23 0.51
C ALA A 160 3.70 -6.17 -0.91
N ASN A 161 3.23 -5.25 -1.75
CA ASN A 161 3.73 -4.99 -3.10
C ASN A 161 4.87 -3.94 -3.14
N LEU A 162 5.11 -3.23 -2.04
CA LEU A 162 6.18 -2.22 -1.94
C LEU A 162 7.50 -2.86 -1.50
N GLU A 163 8.61 -2.14 -1.73
CA GLU A 163 9.89 -2.47 -1.09
C GLU A 163 9.76 -2.26 0.43
N GLN A 164 9.93 -3.33 1.20
CA GLN A 164 9.99 -3.29 2.66
C GLN A 164 11.44 -3.43 3.13
N ARG A 165 11.79 -2.68 4.17
CA ARG A 165 13.12 -2.74 4.81
C ARG A 165 12.95 -2.99 6.31
N ALA A 166 13.88 -3.73 6.89
CA ALA A 166 13.92 -4.02 8.32
C ALA A 166 14.97 -3.14 9.00
N TYR A 167 14.68 -2.73 10.24
CA TYR A 167 15.58 -1.93 11.07
C TYR A 167 15.70 -2.59 12.44
N LEU A 168 16.92 -2.89 12.86
CA LEU A 168 17.17 -3.49 14.17
C LEU A 168 17.00 -2.44 15.27
N VAL A 169 16.09 -2.71 16.21
CA VAL A 169 15.71 -1.80 17.28
C VAL A 169 16.71 -1.91 18.43
N ARG A 170 17.21 -0.75 18.86
CA ARG A 170 18.10 -0.60 20.02
C ARG A 170 17.44 0.28 21.08
N GLY A 171 17.24 -0.30 22.27
CA GLY A 171 16.66 0.35 23.44
C GLY A 171 15.13 0.48 23.44
N PRO A 172 14.54 0.85 24.59
CA PRO A 172 13.10 0.73 24.86
C PRO A 172 12.22 1.88 24.33
N SER A 173 12.69 2.68 23.37
CA SER A 173 12.06 3.97 23.01
C SER A 173 10.62 3.92 22.45
N VAL A 174 10.14 2.72 22.11
CA VAL A 174 8.78 2.43 21.59
C VAL A 174 8.20 1.14 22.21
N ASP A 175 8.62 0.77 23.42
CA ASP A 175 8.19 -0.48 24.08
C ASP A 175 6.69 -0.56 24.37
N GLN A 176 5.99 0.57 24.57
CA GLN A 176 4.53 0.61 24.74
C GLN A 176 3.79 0.16 23.46
N MET A 177 4.44 0.26 22.29
CA MET A 177 3.94 -0.27 21.02
C MET A 177 4.28 -1.76 20.80
N ARG A 178 4.81 -2.44 21.84
CA ARG A 178 5.29 -3.83 21.85
C ARG A 178 6.48 -4.10 20.92
N ILE A 179 7.24 -3.06 20.60
CA ILE A 179 8.51 -3.14 19.88
C ILE A 179 9.64 -2.92 20.89
N PHE A 180 10.40 -3.98 21.17
CA PHE A 180 11.43 -4.01 22.21
C PHE A 180 12.85 -3.98 21.62
N ASP A 181 13.85 -3.80 22.49
CA ASP A 181 15.27 -3.96 22.12
C ASP A 181 15.52 -5.34 21.51
N GLY A 182 16.24 -5.39 20.39
CA GLY A 182 16.50 -6.62 19.63
C GLY A 182 15.41 -7.02 18.63
N ASP A 183 14.25 -6.37 18.60
CA ASP A 183 13.24 -6.57 17.54
C ASP A 183 13.71 -5.95 16.22
N PHE A 184 13.11 -6.40 15.12
CA PHE A 184 13.20 -5.76 13.82
C PHE A 184 11.91 -5.00 13.53
N ALA A 185 11.98 -3.68 13.38
CA ALA A 185 10.88 -2.86 12.86
C ALA A 185 10.88 -2.96 11.33
N ILE A 186 9.74 -3.30 10.73
CA ILE A 186 9.60 -3.46 9.27
C ILE A 186 8.84 -2.24 8.74
N ALA A 187 9.41 -1.59 7.72
CA ALA A 187 8.98 -0.29 7.25
C ALA A 187 8.99 -0.17 5.71
N VAL A 188 8.27 0.85 5.21
CA VAL A 188 8.25 1.29 3.79
C VAL A 188 8.51 2.80 3.73
N LYS A 189 8.99 3.35 2.60
CA LYS A 189 9.21 4.81 2.49
C LYS A 189 7.94 5.61 2.77
N TYR A 190 8.01 6.56 3.70
CA TYR A 190 6.84 7.26 4.23
C TYR A 190 6.08 7.99 3.11
N TRP A 191 6.81 8.82 2.36
CA TRP A 191 6.30 9.64 1.27
C TRP A 191 5.88 8.86 0.01
N MET A 192 6.04 7.53 -0.02
CA MET A 192 5.43 6.68 -1.07
C MET A 192 4.00 6.24 -0.72
N VAL A 193 3.57 6.40 0.53
CA VAL A 193 2.27 5.93 1.05
C VAL A 193 1.48 7.00 1.82
N ARG A 194 2.03 8.22 1.90
CA ARG A 194 1.48 9.39 2.59
C ARG A 194 1.79 10.66 1.80
N GLU A 195 0.78 11.52 1.63
CA GLU A 195 0.93 12.85 1.02
C GLU A 195 1.29 13.93 2.05
N ALA A 196 0.97 13.68 3.33
CA ALA A 196 1.25 14.55 4.47
C ALA A 196 1.43 13.70 5.74
N PRO A 197 2.03 14.22 6.83
CA PRO A 197 2.04 13.55 8.13
C PRO A 197 0.63 13.18 8.61
N VAL A 198 0.45 11.95 9.08
CA VAL A 198 -0.82 11.43 9.60
C VAL A 198 -0.68 11.06 11.07
N ASP A 199 -1.65 11.49 11.87
CA ASP A 199 -1.73 11.23 13.31
C ASP A 199 -1.79 9.72 13.61
N GLY A 200 -1.00 9.28 14.59
CA GLY A 200 -0.88 7.87 14.99
C GLY A 200 -0.01 6.99 14.07
N ASP A 201 0.56 7.52 12.98
CA ASP A 201 1.57 6.78 12.21
C ASP A 201 2.84 6.59 13.06
N LEU A 202 3.30 5.35 13.15
CA LEU A 202 4.61 5.02 13.74
C LEU A 202 5.68 5.10 12.65
N VAL A 203 6.70 5.93 12.84
CA VAL A 203 7.67 6.28 11.79
C VAL A 203 9.12 6.20 12.25
N ILE A 204 10.01 5.93 11.30
CA ILE A 204 11.44 6.14 11.44
C ILE A 204 11.74 7.60 11.10
N VAL A 205 12.36 8.27 12.06
CA VAL A 205 12.83 9.64 11.98
C VAL A 205 14.35 9.60 11.91
N THR A 206 14.92 10.26 10.90
CA THR A 206 16.37 10.50 10.83
C THR A 206 16.61 11.96 11.18
N ARG A 207 17.48 12.20 12.17
CA ARG A 207 18.01 13.53 12.49
C ARG A 207 19.46 13.58 12.03
N ARG A 208 19.91 14.70 11.45
CA ARG A 208 21.33 14.87 11.05
C ARG A 208 21.92 16.14 11.66
N LYS A 209 23.18 16.05 12.09
CA LYS A 209 23.98 17.13 12.70
C LYS A 209 25.42 17.00 12.23
N GLY A 210 25.81 17.81 11.23
CA GLY A 210 27.06 17.58 10.51
C GLY A 210 27.07 16.17 9.89
N ASP A 211 28.17 15.46 10.06
CA ASP A 211 28.35 14.09 9.56
C ASP A 211 27.66 13.00 10.41
N LEU A 212 27.02 13.38 11.52
CA LEU A 212 26.32 12.47 12.42
C LEU A 212 24.82 12.38 12.12
N ALA A 213 24.29 11.17 12.16
CA ALA A 213 22.87 10.86 12.09
C ALA A 213 22.37 10.10 13.34
N GLU A 214 21.15 10.41 13.78
CA GLU A 214 20.37 9.61 14.74
C GLU A 214 19.14 9.07 14.00
N ARG A 215 18.96 7.75 13.95
CA ARG A 215 17.74 7.12 13.45
C ARG A 215 16.93 6.57 14.62
N THR A 216 15.66 6.94 14.73
CA THR A 216 14.82 6.58 15.88
C THR A 216 13.36 6.37 15.48
N ILE A 217 12.63 5.50 16.18
CA ILE A 217 11.19 5.30 15.95
C ILE A 217 10.40 6.29 16.83
N LYS A 218 9.38 6.95 16.27
CA LYS A 218 8.46 7.86 16.95
C LYS A 218 7.04 7.69 16.43
N GLU A 219 6.04 8.03 17.22
CA GLU A 219 4.65 8.17 16.76
C GLU A 219 4.38 9.63 16.39
N ILE A 220 3.73 9.87 15.25
CA ILE A 220 3.32 11.19 14.80
C ILE A 220 2.08 11.65 15.57
N GLN A 221 2.11 12.85 16.11
CA GLN A 221 0.92 13.62 16.49
C GLN A 221 0.85 14.92 15.67
N VAL A 222 -0.30 15.19 15.05
CA VAL A 222 -0.47 16.33 14.13
C VAL A 222 -1.33 17.42 14.76
N PHE A 223 -0.76 18.62 14.87
CA PHE A 223 -1.43 19.81 15.35
C PHE A 223 -1.64 20.83 14.20
N PRO A 224 -2.44 21.90 14.39
CA PRO A 224 -2.62 22.92 13.35
C PRO A 224 -1.32 23.62 12.95
N ASP A 225 -0.47 23.93 13.93
CA ASP A 225 0.77 24.73 13.85
C ASP A 225 2.05 23.90 13.73
N ARG A 226 2.02 22.63 14.18
CA ARG A 226 3.21 21.79 14.34
C ARG A 226 2.92 20.30 14.18
N VAL A 227 3.99 19.51 14.11
CA VAL A 227 3.99 18.05 14.22
C VAL A 227 4.87 17.68 15.41
N GLU A 228 4.40 16.78 16.26
CA GLU A 228 5.17 16.26 17.38
C GLU A 228 5.47 14.77 17.14
N LEU A 229 6.72 14.39 17.33
CA LEU A 229 7.22 13.03 17.13
C LEU A 229 7.50 12.44 18.51
N TRP A 230 6.54 11.68 19.02
CA TRP A 230 6.52 11.18 20.39
C TRP A 230 7.25 9.83 20.53
N PRO A 231 8.12 9.64 21.54
CA PRO A 231 8.45 8.31 22.02
C PRO A 231 7.20 7.64 22.60
N ARG A 232 7.16 6.31 22.55
CA ARG A 232 6.12 5.49 23.19
C ARG A 232 6.77 4.52 24.15
N SER A 233 7.39 5.09 25.18
CA SER A 233 8.34 4.42 26.07
C SER A 233 7.89 4.42 27.52
N SER A 234 8.03 3.30 28.21
CA SER A 234 7.92 3.20 29.67
C SER A 234 9.15 3.76 30.41
N ASP A 235 10.30 3.87 29.73
CA ASP A 235 11.55 4.41 30.29
C ASP A 235 11.47 5.94 30.50
N PRO A 236 11.74 6.46 31.71
CA PRO A 236 11.72 7.90 32.01
C PRO A 236 12.65 8.78 31.17
N ARG A 237 13.66 8.19 30.50
CA ARG A 237 14.58 8.92 29.60
C ARG A 237 13.93 9.33 28.28
N PHE A 238 12.82 8.70 27.89
CA PHE A 238 12.17 8.88 26.60
C PHE A 238 10.73 9.39 26.76
N GLN A 239 10.57 10.58 27.34
CA GLN A 239 9.26 11.18 27.65
C GLN A 239 8.96 12.50 26.91
N ALA A 240 9.94 13.07 26.20
CA ALA A 240 9.79 14.32 25.45
C ALA A 240 9.68 14.06 23.94
N PRO A 241 8.78 14.76 23.21
CA PRO A 241 8.71 14.68 21.75
C PRO A 241 9.80 15.50 21.06
N ILE A 242 10.08 15.17 19.79
CA ILE A 242 10.74 16.10 18.86
C ILE A 242 9.63 16.94 18.21
N VAL A 243 9.73 18.26 18.26
CA VAL A 243 8.71 19.18 17.72
C VAL A 243 9.20 19.80 16.41
N ILE A 244 8.35 19.76 15.37
CA ILE A 244 8.58 20.38 14.07
C ILE A 244 7.46 21.41 13.84
N LEU A 245 7.78 22.70 13.81
CA LEU A 245 6.80 23.74 13.49
C LEU A 245 6.64 23.83 11.96
N LYS A 246 5.43 24.14 11.47
CA LYS A 246 5.17 24.15 10.01
C LYS A 246 5.75 25.36 9.29
N ASP A 247 5.80 26.50 9.97
CA ASP A 247 6.15 27.80 9.40
C ASP A 247 7.45 28.40 10.00
N SER A 248 8.33 27.56 10.59
CA SER A 248 9.66 27.98 11.03
C SER A 248 10.75 27.41 10.14
N ASP A 249 11.68 28.25 9.71
CA ASP A 249 13.01 27.77 9.32
C ASP A 249 13.60 27.00 10.51
N ALA A 250 13.97 25.73 10.27
CA ALA A 250 14.59 24.91 11.31
C ALA A 250 15.94 25.54 11.72
N PRO A 251 16.32 25.53 13.02
CA PRO A 251 17.64 25.98 13.44
C PRO A 251 18.76 25.27 12.66
N ASP A 252 19.74 26.04 12.17
CA ASP A 252 20.72 25.62 11.16
C ASP A 252 21.60 24.39 11.51
N ASP A 253 21.56 23.88 12.75
CA ASP A 253 22.46 22.81 13.22
C ASP A 253 21.88 21.39 13.22
N VAL A 254 20.55 21.21 13.15
CA VAL A 254 19.92 19.87 13.13
C VAL A 254 18.72 19.79 12.18
N SER A 255 18.85 19.01 11.10
CA SER A 255 17.71 18.65 10.25
C SER A 255 16.95 17.44 10.82
N VAL A 256 15.63 17.41 10.63
CA VAL A 256 14.76 16.31 11.06
C VAL A 256 13.92 15.84 9.87
N GLU A 257 14.01 14.56 9.54
CA GLU A 257 13.37 13.94 8.37
C GLU A 257 12.55 12.72 8.79
N ILE A 258 11.28 12.66 8.38
CA ILE A 258 10.47 11.43 8.46
C ILE A 258 10.81 10.60 7.21
N THR A 259 11.44 9.43 7.38
CA THR A 259 11.96 8.66 6.24
C THR A 259 11.04 7.50 5.85
N ASP A 260 10.58 6.71 6.82
CA ASP A 260 9.93 5.43 6.58
C ASP A 260 8.77 5.19 7.58
N LEU A 261 7.64 4.68 7.11
CA LEU A 261 6.47 4.25 7.89
C LEU A 261 6.70 2.84 8.42
N VAL A 262 6.64 2.63 9.74
CA VAL A 262 6.66 1.30 10.37
C VAL A 262 5.29 0.64 10.18
N ILE A 263 5.31 -0.55 9.58
CA ILE A 263 4.10 -1.31 9.20
C ILE A 263 3.96 -2.62 9.98
N GLY A 264 4.96 -3.00 10.77
CA GLY A 264 4.95 -4.13 11.69
C GLY A 264 6.30 -4.31 12.38
N SER A 265 6.40 -5.34 13.23
CA SER A 265 7.64 -5.76 13.85
C SER A 265 7.81 -7.29 13.80
N PHE A 266 9.05 -7.74 13.91
CA PHE A 266 9.42 -9.15 13.94
C PHE A 266 10.42 -9.40 15.08
N ARG A 267 10.12 -10.40 15.91
CA ARG A 267 10.99 -10.86 17.01
C ARG A 267 11.54 -12.24 16.67
N ARG A 268 12.85 -12.41 16.81
CA ARG A 268 13.48 -13.74 16.80
C ARG A 268 13.24 -14.41 18.16
N PHE A 269 12.92 -15.71 18.13
CA PHE A 269 12.65 -16.53 19.32
C PHE A 269 13.94 -16.86 20.10
#